data_AF-X5R3X9-F1
#
_entry.id   AF-X5R3X9-F1
#
_cell.length_a   1.000
_cell.length_b   1.000
_cell.length_c   1.000
_cell.angle_alpha   90.00
_cell.angle_beta   90.00
_cell.angle_gamma   90.00
#
_symmetry.space_group_name_H-M   'P 1'
#
loop_
_entity.id
_entity.type
_entity.pdbx_description
1 polymer ?
#
loop_
_entity_poly.entity_id
_entity_poly.type
_entity_poly.pdbx_seq_one_letter_code
_entity_poly.pdbx_strand_id
1 'polypeptide(L)' 'MPNQRIVYSYDMLFGDVRISVSLATIELRPEGTGTRLVLTEQGAFLDGHDTPSSREHGTGFLLDALGKALATDT' A
#
# COMPACT_ATOMS: atom_id res chain seq x y z
N MET A 1 -11.32 10.27 -9.40
CA MET A 1 -10.50 11.36 -9.95
C MET A 1 -9.27 10.74 -10.58
N PRO A 2 -9.10 10.81 -11.90
CA PRO A 2 -7.89 10.32 -12.56
C PRO A 2 -6.64 11.00 -11.97
N ASN A 3 -5.54 10.25 -11.90
CA ASN A 3 -4.21 10.73 -11.48
C ASN A 3 -4.11 11.37 -10.09
N GLN A 4 -5.11 11.19 -9.22
CA GLN A 4 -5.14 11.84 -7.89
C GLN A 4 -5.40 10.87 -6.75
N ARG A 5 -6.33 9.93 -6.91
CA ARG A 5 -6.71 9.04 -5.82
C ARG A 5 -7.17 7.68 -6.30
N ILE A 6 -6.67 6.64 -5.63
CA ILE A 6 -7.10 5.25 -5.78
C ILE A 6 -7.54 4.79 -4.38
N VAL A 7 -8.75 4.24 -4.28
CA VAL A 7 -9.27 3.63 -3.06
C VAL A 7 -9.67 2.20 -3.38
N TYR A 8 -9.17 1.25 -2.61
CA TYR A 8 -9.46 -0.16 -2.83
C TYR A 8 -9.49 -0.92 -1.51
N SER A 9 -10.36 -1.92 -1.44
CA SER A 9 -10.31 -2.93 -0.39
C SER A 9 -9.53 -4.14 -0.90
N TYR A 10 -8.80 -4.82 -0.02
CA TYR A 10 -8.18 -6.10 -0.32
C TYR A 10 -8.21 -7.00 0.91
N ASP A 11 -8.21 -8.32 0.69
CA ASP A 11 -7.93 -9.31 1.72
C ASP A 11 -6.60 -10.03 1.43
N MET A 12 -5.92 -10.43 2.51
CA MET A 12 -4.71 -11.24 2.45
C MET A 12 -5.02 -12.64 2.96
N LEU A 13 -4.52 -13.63 2.21
CA LEU A 13 -4.58 -15.02 2.60
C LEU A 13 -3.16 -15.59 2.69
N PHE A 14 -2.94 -16.44 3.69
CA PHE A 14 -1.84 -17.40 3.70
C PHE A 14 -2.42 -18.81 3.57
N GLY A 15 -2.24 -19.40 2.39
CA GLY A 15 -3.02 -20.59 1.99
C GLY A 15 -4.51 -20.24 1.97
N ASP A 16 -5.32 -21.04 2.66
CA ASP A 16 -6.78 -20.81 2.77
C ASP A 16 -7.17 -19.94 3.98
N VAL A 17 -6.19 -19.48 4.77
CA VAL A 17 -6.44 -18.69 5.98
C VAL A 17 -6.39 -17.21 5.66
N ARG A 18 -7.52 -16.50 5.85
CA ARG A 18 -7.56 -15.04 5.75
C ARG A 18 -6.93 -14.41 6.97
N ILE A 19 -5.86 -13.64 6.77
CA ILE A 19 -5.06 -13.05 7.86
C ILE A 19 -5.37 -11.57 8.10
N SER A 20 -5.90 -10.86 7.09
CA SER A 20 -6.33 -9.47 7.24
C SER A 20 -7.28 -9.04 6.14
N VAL A 21 -8.06 -8.00 6.40
CA VAL A 21 -8.78 -7.22 5.38
C VAL A 21 -8.44 -5.75 5.58
N SER A 22 -8.16 -5.03 4.51
CA SER A 22 -7.77 -3.62 4.57
C SER A 22 -8.55 -2.76 3.58
N LEU A 23 -8.78 -1.51 3.96
CA LEU A 23 -9.14 -0.42 3.05
C LEU A 23 -7.92 0.47 2.84
N ALA A 24 -7.39 0.48 1.62
CA ALA A 24 -6.24 1.28 1.23
C ALA A 24 -6.66 2.52 0.44
N THR A 25 -6.04 3.65 0.75
CA THR A 25 -6.17 4.90 0.02
C THR A 25 -4.80 5.37 -0.41
N ILE A 26 -4.59 5.48 -1.72
CA ILE A 26 -3.41 6.12 -2.31
C ILE A 26 -3.83 7.50 -2.80
N GLU A 27 -3.16 8.53 -2.32
CA GLU A 27 -3.26 9.90 -2.80
C GLU A 27 -1.97 10.33 -3.48
N LEU A 28 -2.10 10.93 -4.67
CA LEU A 28 -1.00 11.47 -5.45
C LEU A 28 -1.17 12.98 -5.54
N ARG A 29 -0.16 13.72 -5.10
CA ARG A 29 -0.16 15.19 -5.11
C ARG A 29 1.10 15.70 -5.82
N PRO A 30 1.00 16.74 -6.66
CA PRO A 30 2.19 17.39 -7.20
C PRO A 30 3.08 17.92 -6.07
N GLU A 31 4.39 17.70 -6.16
CA GLU A 31 5.38 18.23 -5.22
C GLU A 31 6.66 18.62 -5.98
N GLY A 32 6.77 19.92 -6.31
CA GLY A 32 7.84 20.41 -7.18
C GLY A 32 7.80 19.77 -8.56
N THR A 33 8.92 19.16 -8.98
CA THR A 33 9.02 18.38 -10.23
C THR A 33 8.63 16.91 -10.06
N GLY A 34 8.20 16.50 -8.85
CA GLY A 34 7.85 15.14 -8.51
C GLY A 34 6.41 14.97 -8.03
N THR A 35 6.16 13.82 -7.41
CA THR A 35 4.86 13.47 -6.83
C THR A 35 5.04 13.06 -5.37
N ARG A 36 4.25 13.67 -4.49
CA ARG A 36 4.07 13.18 -3.13
C ARG A 36 2.98 12.11 -3.11
N LEU A 37 3.38 10.88 -2.84
CA LEU A 37 2.48 9.75 -2.62
C LEU A 37 2.20 9.60 -1.13
N VAL A 38 0.92 9.57 -0.75
CA VAL A 38 0.47 9.21 0.60
C VAL A 38 -0.36 7.95 0.49
N LEU A 39 0.13 6.85 1.07
CA LEU A 39 -0.60 5.60 1.20
C LEU A 39 -1.08 5.46 2.64
N THR A 40 -2.39 5.40 2.82
CA THR A 40 -3.04 5.12 4.11
C THR A 40 -3.71 3.76 4.03
N GLU A 41 -3.41 2.88 4.98
CA GLU A 41 -4.10 1.59 5.13
C GLU A 41 -4.86 1.53 6.45
N GLN A 42 -6.15 1.20 6.35
CA GLN A 42 -7.01 0.91 7.48
C GLN A 42 -7.24 -0.60 7.52
N GLY A 43 -6.41 -1.30 8.31
CA GLY A 43 -6.39 -2.76 8.37
C GLY A 43 -7.10 -3.35 9.58
N ALA A 44 -7.85 -4.44 9.35
CA ALA A 44 -8.29 -5.38 10.38
C ALA A 44 -7.41 -6.64 10.31
N PHE A 45 -6.66 -6.91 11.38
CA PHE A 45 -5.75 -8.04 11.50
C PHE A 45 -6.43 -9.15 12.30
N LEU A 46 -6.51 -10.35 11.73
CA LEU A 46 -7.34 -11.43 12.24
C LEU A 46 -6.48 -12.46 12.99
N ASP A 47 -6.94 -12.83 14.17
CA ASP A 47 -6.48 -13.99 14.95
C ASP A 47 -4.96 -14.08 15.22
N GLY A 48 -4.25 -12.95 15.13
CA GLY A 48 -2.82 -12.85 15.41
C GLY A 48 -1.90 -13.40 14.31
N HIS A 49 -2.41 -13.63 13.10
CA HIS A 49 -1.63 -14.15 11.98
C HIS A 49 -0.71 -13.12 11.31
N ASP A 50 -0.99 -11.83 11.50
CA ASP A 50 -0.17 -10.73 11.03
C ASP A 50 -0.30 -9.53 11.99
N THR A 51 0.58 -8.54 11.83
CA THR A 51 0.61 -7.34 12.67
C THR A 51 0.60 -6.06 11.83
N PRO A 52 0.11 -4.94 12.38
CA PRO A 52 0.22 -3.64 11.73
C PRO A 52 1.67 -3.28 11.35
N SER A 53 2.64 -3.59 12.22
CA SER A 53 4.05 -3.27 11.97
C SER A 53 4.67 -4.09 10.84
N SER A 54 4.33 -5.38 10.76
CA SER A 54 4.74 -6.27 9.66
C SER A 54 4.15 -5.78 8.34
N ARG A 55 2.86 -5.42 8.34
CA ARG A 55 2.20 -4.88 7.14
C ARG A 55 2.81 -3.56 6.68
N GLU A 56 3.01 -2.60 7.59
CA GLU A 56 3.65 -1.31 7.27
C GLU A 56 5.04 -1.51 6.67
N HIS A 57 5.83 -2.41 7.25
CA HIS A 57 7.16 -2.73 6.74
C HIS A 57 7.12 -3.34 5.33
N GLY A 58 6.22 -4.30 5.10
CA GLY A 58 6.03 -4.92 3.78
C GLY A 58 5.56 -3.92 2.73
N THR A 59 4.59 -3.05 3.06
CA THR A 59 4.14 -1.99 2.16
C THR A 59 5.27 -0.99 1.86
N GLY A 60 6.14 -0.69 2.83
CA GLY A 60 7.35 0.09 2.61
C GLY A 60 8.27 -0.50 1.53
N PHE A 61 8.52 -1.82 1.57
CA PHE A 61 9.31 -2.49 0.53
C PHE A 61 8.65 -2.41 -0.86
N LEU A 62 7.32 -2.50 -0.95
CA LEU A 62 6.61 -2.33 -2.22
C LEU A 62 6.76 -0.91 -2.76
N LEU A 63 6.73 0.11 -1.90
CA LEU A 63 6.95 1.50 -2.29
C LEU A 63 8.39 1.76 -2.73
N ASP A 64 9.38 1.15 -2.08
CA ASP A 64 10.78 1.19 -2.52
C ASP A 64 10.96 0.55 -3.90
N ALA A 65 10.30 -0.60 -4.13
CA ALA A 65 10.32 -1.27 -5.43
C ALA A 65 9.63 -0.43 -6.52
N LEU A 66 8.53 0.24 -6.20
CA LEU A 66 7.87 1.20 -7.10
C LEU A 66 8.82 2.34 -7.47
N GLY A 67 9.52 2.93 -6.49
CA GLY A 67 10.50 3.97 -6.74
C GLY A 67 11.61 3.53 -7.70
N LYS A 68 12.13 2.30 -7.53
CA LYS A 68 13.13 1.72 -8.44
C LYS A 68 12.56 1.48 -9.85
N ALA A 69 11.35 0.94 -9.95
CA ALA A 69 10.72 0.67 -11.23
C ALA A 69 10.51 1.94 -12.06
N LEU A 70 10.06 3.02 -11.42
CA LEU A 70 9.86 4.32 -12.09
C LEU A 70 11.19 5.00 -12.47
N ALA A 71 12.27 4.75 -11.72
CA ALA A 71 13.60 5.26 -12.06
C ALA A 71 14.21 4.57 -13.28
N THR A 72 13.74 3.37 -13.65
CA THR A 72 14.17 2.64 -14.86
C THR A 72 13.32 2.92 -16.09
N ASP A 73 12.21 3.65 -15.94
CA ASP A 73 11.23 3.92 -17.00
C ASP A 73 11.47 5.26 -17.72
N THR A 74 12.71 5.78 -17.64
CA THR A 74 13.21 7.00 -18.31
C THR A 74 14.17 6.66 -19.43
#